data_AF-A0A939ISQ0-F1
#
_entry.id   AF-A0A939ISQ0-F1
#
_cell.length_a   1.000
_cell.length_b   1.000
_cell.length_c   1.000
_cell.angle_alpha   90.00
_cell.angle_beta   90.00
_cell.angle_gamma   90.00
#
_symmetry.space_group_name_H-M   'P 1'
#
loop_
_entity.id
_entity.type
_entity.pdbx_description
1 polymer ?
#
loop_
_entity_poly.entity_id
_entity_poly.type
_entity_poly.pdbx_seq_one_letter_code
_entity_poly.pdbx_strand_id
1 'polypeptide(L)'
;MPHSARRRELERRAYAPGGELTDAEAHELQVLSRREPVPQQEPVVEHEPVAEQAPVPDSAAAEDTAPEPVVQGQHTLLDESAASESVASDDPASEDPASGATRRRWLAPLAILAALVLGFGGGWLVFGRGDPVPMTDAQRESWAQLRGSGDYDDGSIQLLGAELGADAWYATRQDETLECLVLTVGERTVPTCEPVSAEGSDTGLGLHAVTTVKRDGEHLNLWASLGRDVRGERTVLMQYQSATWDWRSVYSETELPIAEFLDAAGYDGQMLQVMGYDGDTPIWLHQSDRACILVATADELIAEACGQPTATEPLGLVMPHATYSVLMTDPRGPVLTVIRDAAEATIDDTTGDIID
;
A
#
# COMPACT_ATOMS: atom_id res chain seq x y z
N MET A 1 -24.94 31.12 -23.48
CA MET A 1 -24.12 30.10 -24.17
C MET A 1 -24.18 28.83 -23.33
N PRO A 2 -24.14 27.62 -23.92
CA PRO A 2 -24.08 26.40 -23.10
C PRO A 2 -22.80 26.44 -22.25
N HIS A 3 -22.93 26.13 -20.95
CA HIS A 3 -21.83 26.18 -19.96
C HIS A 3 -20.59 25.39 -20.44
N SER A 4 -20.80 24.29 -21.18
CA SER A 4 -19.75 23.46 -21.79
C SER A 4 -18.96 24.15 -22.92
N ALA A 5 -19.54 25.10 -23.64
CA ALA A 5 -18.81 25.84 -24.68
C ALA A 5 -17.92 26.93 -24.07
N ARG A 6 -18.39 27.57 -22.98
CA ARG A 6 -17.60 28.59 -22.27
C ARG A 6 -16.39 27.99 -21.57
N ARG A 7 -16.56 26.82 -20.94
CA ARG A 7 -15.47 26.06 -20.31
C ARG A 7 -14.36 25.73 -21.32
N ARG A 8 -14.73 25.15 -22.47
CA ARG A 8 -13.78 24.78 -23.54
C ARG A 8 -13.00 25.98 -24.10
N GLU A 9 -13.64 27.14 -24.21
CA GLU A 9 -12.96 28.36 -24.65
C GLU A 9 -11.89 28.81 -23.65
N LEU A 10 -12.22 28.80 -22.35
CA LEU A 10 -11.31 29.19 -21.28
C LEU A 10 -10.14 28.20 -21.14
N GLU A 11 -10.41 26.89 -21.24
CA GLU A 11 -9.36 25.85 -21.26
C GLU A 11 -8.42 26.03 -22.44
N ARG A 12 -8.95 26.22 -23.66
CA ARG A 12 -8.12 26.43 -24.85
C ARG A 12 -7.22 27.66 -24.71
N ARG A 13 -7.71 28.73 -24.09
CA ARG A 13 -6.92 29.94 -23.83
C ARG A 13 -5.88 29.73 -22.72
N ALA A 14 -6.23 29.04 -21.65
CA ALA A 14 -5.31 28.72 -20.56
C ALA A 14 -4.12 27.88 -21.03
N TYR A 15 -4.37 26.94 -21.94
CA TYR A 15 -3.37 25.95 -22.39
C TYR A 15 -2.69 26.29 -23.73
N ALA A 16 -3.03 27.42 -24.37
CA ALA A 16 -2.34 27.87 -25.57
C ALA A 16 -0.91 28.37 -25.24
N PRO A 17 0.04 28.34 -26.19
CA PRO A 17 1.35 28.97 -25.99
C PRO A 17 1.21 30.47 -25.67
N GLY A 18 1.67 30.88 -24.49
CA GLY A 18 1.47 32.25 -23.98
C GLY A 18 0.05 32.54 -23.47
N GLY A 19 -0.71 31.49 -23.14
CA GLY A 19 -2.06 31.58 -22.62
C GLY A 19 -2.10 32.19 -21.22
N GLU A 20 -2.49 33.47 -21.14
CA GLU A 20 -2.82 34.12 -19.88
C GLU A 20 -4.35 34.21 -19.74
N LEU A 21 -4.86 33.67 -18.64
CA LEU A 21 -6.20 33.99 -18.15
C LEU A 21 -6.08 35.14 -17.15
N THR A 22 -7.04 36.05 -17.20
CA THR A 22 -7.21 37.02 -16.10
C THR A 22 -7.71 36.29 -14.84
N ASP A 23 -7.49 36.85 -13.65
CA ASP A 23 -7.98 36.27 -12.38
C ASP A 23 -9.48 35.97 -12.41
N ALA A 24 -10.26 36.85 -13.07
CA ALA A 24 -11.70 36.66 -13.25
C ALA A 24 -12.04 35.45 -14.15
N GLU A 25 -11.26 35.24 -15.21
CA GLU A 25 -11.43 34.11 -16.13
C GLU A 25 -10.95 32.79 -15.52
N ALA A 26 -9.89 32.81 -14.72
CA ALA A 26 -9.43 31.64 -13.96
C ALA A 26 -10.47 31.22 -12.91
N HIS A 27 -11.06 32.18 -12.20
CA HIS A 27 -12.16 31.92 -11.27
C HIS A 27 -13.41 31.39 -11.99
N GLU A 28 -13.76 31.95 -13.15
CA GLU A 28 -14.86 31.45 -13.98
C GLU A 28 -14.63 30.01 -14.43
N LEU A 29 -13.41 29.68 -14.87
CA LEU A 29 -13.04 28.31 -15.23
C LEU A 29 -13.17 27.36 -14.03
N GLN A 30 -12.78 27.77 -12.83
CA GLN A 30 -12.92 26.98 -11.62
C GLN A 30 -14.38 26.72 -11.24
N VAL A 31 -15.26 27.71 -11.40
CA VAL A 31 -16.70 27.54 -11.17
C VAL A 31 -17.31 26.58 -12.19
N LEU A 32 -16.90 26.67 -13.47
CA LEU A 32 -17.38 25.79 -14.54
C LEU A 32 -16.82 24.36 -14.47
N SER A 33 -15.69 24.15 -13.79
CA SER A 33 -15.10 22.82 -13.58
C SER A 33 -15.60 22.13 -12.31
N ARG A 34 -16.11 22.88 -11.34
CA ARG A 34 -16.83 22.33 -10.19
C ARG A 34 -18.17 21.77 -10.68
N ARG A 35 -18.22 20.45 -10.81
CA ARG A 35 -19.35 19.57 -11.13
C ARG A 35 -20.70 20.26 -10.85
N GLU A 36 -21.44 20.61 -11.91
CA GLU A 36 -22.87 20.84 -11.77
C GLU A 36 -23.49 19.50 -11.35
N PRO A 37 -24.13 19.39 -10.18
CA PRO A 37 -24.90 18.21 -9.85
C PRO A 37 -25.99 18.07 -10.91
N VAL A 38 -25.82 17.09 -11.79
CA VAL A 38 -26.89 16.67 -12.71
C VAL A 38 -28.06 16.29 -11.81
N PRO A 39 -29.23 16.94 -11.94
CA PRO A 39 -30.41 16.54 -11.19
C PRO A 39 -30.70 15.09 -11.56
N GLN A 40 -30.48 14.17 -10.62
CA GLN A 40 -30.88 12.78 -10.77
C GLN A 40 -32.40 12.79 -10.98
N GLN A 41 -32.83 12.42 -12.18
CA GLN A 41 -34.23 12.08 -12.40
C GLN A 41 -34.50 10.84 -11.55
N GLU A 42 -35.33 11.01 -10.51
CA GLU A 42 -35.83 9.89 -9.72
C GLU A 42 -36.43 8.84 -10.67
N PRO A 43 -35.99 7.57 -10.59
CA PRO A 43 -36.63 6.53 -11.37
C PRO A 43 -38.07 6.37 -10.88
N VAL A 44 -39.02 6.64 -11.78
CA VAL A 44 -40.43 6.31 -11.59
C VAL A 44 -40.51 4.79 -11.46
N VAL A 45 -40.67 4.30 -10.23
CA VAL A 45 -40.96 2.89 -9.96
C VAL A 45 -42.40 2.64 -10.39
N GLU A 46 -42.57 2.15 -11.61
CA GLU A 46 -43.83 1.60 -12.09
C GLU A 46 -44.07 0.27 -11.35
N HIS A 47 -45.00 0.26 -10.40
CA HIS A 47 -45.42 -0.94 -9.69
C HIS A 47 -46.18 -1.86 -10.66
N GLU A 48 -45.48 -2.88 -11.16
CA GLU A 48 -46.10 -4.02 -11.83
C GLU A 48 -46.74 -4.95 -10.77
N PRO A 49 -48.04 -5.29 -10.87
CA PRO A 49 -48.70 -6.13 -9.89
C PRO A 49 -48.23 -7.59 -9.97
N VAL A 50 -47.77 -8.10 -8.84
CA VAL A 50 -47.40 -9.50 -8.60
C VAL A 50 -48.57 -10.43 -8.91
N ALA A 51 -48.44 -11.24 -9.95
CA ALA A 51 -49.35 -12.34 -10.24
C ALA A 51 -48.97 -13.58 -9.40
N GLU A 52 -49.91 -13.98 -8.55
CA GLU A 52 -49.92 -15.21 -7.77
C GLU A 52 -49.86 -16.44 -8.70
N GLN A 53 -48.73 -17.15 -8.71
CA GLN A 53 -48.58 -18.41 -9.45
C GLN A 53 -48.82 -19.61 -8.52
N ALA A 54 -49.76 -20.44 -8.95
CA ALA A 54 -50.22 -21.68 -8.34
C ALA A 54 -49.15 -22.81 -8.38
N PRO A 55 -49.27 -23.84 -7.52
CA PRO A 55 -48.30 -24.94 -7.43
C PRO A 55 -48.39 -25.90 -8.63
N VAL A 56 -47.23 -26.26 -9.19
CA VAL A 56 -47.06 -27.25 -10.26
C VAL A 56 -46.75 -28.62 -9.64
N PRO A 57 -47.34 -29.74 -10.12
CA PRO A 57 -47.14 -31.06 -9.55
C PRO A 57 -45.88 -31.77 -10.06
N ASP A 58 -45.44 -32.69 -9.20
CA ASP A 58 -44.47 -33.78 -9.32
C ASP A 58 -44.28 -34.36 -10.74
N SER A 59 -43.04 -34.39 -11.22
CA SER A 59 -42.64 -35.20 -12.37
C SER A 59 -41.28 -35.84 -12.15
N ALA A 60 -41.29 -37.16 -12.31
CA ALA A 60 -40.25 -38.10 -11.99
C ALA A 60 -39.09 -38.11 -13.00
N ALA A 61 -37.93 -38.51 -12.47
CA ALA A 61 -36.91 -39.37 -13.05
C ALA A 61 -36.46 -39.12 -14.50
N ALA A 62 -35.25 -38.57 -14.64
CA ALA A 62 -34.30 -39.00 -15.66
C ALA A 62 -32.88 -38.90 -15.09
N GLU A 63 -32.18 -40.03 -15.17
CA GLU A 63 -30.77 -40.22 -14.88
C GLU A 63 -29.92 -39.30 -15.76
N ASP A 64 -28.96 -38.58 -15.17
CA ASP A 64 -27.87 -37.98 -15.93
C ASP A 64 -26.53 -38.18 -15.23
N THR A 65 -25.56 -38.40 -16.10
CA THR A 65 -24.36 -39.22 -15.94
C THR A 65 -23.22 -38.40 -15.33
N ALA A 66 -22.55 -38.98 -14.33
CA ALA A 66 -21.34 -38.43 -13.74
C ALA A 66 -20.16 -38.51 -14.73
N PRO A 67 -19.38 -37.44 -14.93
CA PRO A 67 -18.08 -37.54 -15.57
C PRO A 67 -16.97 -37.79 -14.53
N GLU A 68 -16.12 -38.77 -14.87
CA GLU A 68 -14.89 -39.15 -14.17
C GLU A 68 -13.87 -38.00 -14.06
N PRO A 69 -13.10 -37.88 -12.96
CA PRO A 69 -11.98 -36.97 -12.89
C PRO A 69 -10.76 -37.52 -13.66
N VAL A 70 -10.34 -36.77 -14.67
CA VAL A 70 -9.09 -36.95 -15.41
C VAL A 70 -7.90 -36.67 -14.48
N VAL A 71 -7.18 -37.71 -14.10
CA VAL A 71 -5.86 -37.61 -13.46
C VAL A 71 -4.83 -37.30 -14.54
N GLN A 72 -4.34 -36.06 -14.57
CA GLN A 72 -3.20 -35.66 -15.39
C GLN A 72 -1.98 -35.36 -14.51
N GLY A 73 -0.86 -35.97 -14.88
CA GLY A 73 0.44 -35.29 -14.89
C GLY A 73 1.35 -35.50 -13.67
N GLN A 74 1.98 -36.67 -13.60
CA GLN A 74 3.25 -36.84 -12.90
C GLN A 74 4.30 -35.90 -13.51
N HIS A 75 4.76 -34.91 -12.75
CA HIS A 75 6.03 -34.23 -13.03
C HIS A 75 7.14 -34.89 -12.22
N THR A 76 7.90 -35.70 -12.94
CA THR A 76 9.21 -36.24 -12.59
C THR A 76 10.17 -35.08 -12.31
N LEU A 77 10.55 -34.85 -11.06
CA LEU A 77 11.73 -34.04 -10.76
C LEU A 77 12.93 -34.96 -10.68
N LEU A 78 13.78 -34.82 -11.71
CA LEU A 78 15.09 -35.42 -11.80
C LEU A 78 16.00 -34.78 -10.76
N ASP A 79 16.58 -35.67 -9.96
CA ASP A 79 17.81 -35.55 -9.21
C ASP A 79 18.96 -35.15 -10.15
N GLU A 80 19.54 -33.97 -9.96
CA GLU A 80 20.88 -33.66 -10.46
C GLU A 80 21.70 -33.04 -9.34
N SER A 81 22.17 -33.95 -8.49
CA SER A 81 23.40 -33.85 -7.71
C SER A 81 24.59 -33.45 -8.59
N ALA A 82 25.19 -32.30 -8.31
CA ALA A 82 26.56 -32.00 -8.74
C ALA A 82 27.29 -31.20 -7.66
N ALA A 83 28.12 -31.95 -6.93
CA ALA A 83 29.16 -31.46 -6.05
C ALA A 83 30.08 -30.46 -6.76
N SER A 84 30.54 -29.44 -6.03
CA SER A 84 31.78 -28.75 -6.39
C SER A 84 32.75 -28.82 -5.22
N GLU A 85 33.89 -29.40 -5.55
CA GLU A 85 34.98 -29.79 -4.70
C GLU A 85 35.71 -28.59 -4.07
N SER A 86 35.99 -28.77 -2.79
CA SER A 86 37.18 -28.33 -2.08
C SER A 86 38.42 -28.29 -2.97
N VAL A 87 39.11 -27.14 -2.99
CA VAL A 87 40.56 -27.10 -3.22
C VAL A 87 41.19 -26.27 -2.12
N ALA A 88 41.82 -26.97 -1.18
CA ALA A 88 42.80 -26.43 -0.26
C ALA A 88 44.12 -26.14 -0.98
N SER A 89 44.82 -25.07 -0.61
CA SER A 89 46.27 -25.00 -0.69
C SER A 89 46.81 -24.07 0.38
N ASP A 90 47.70 -24.66 1.15
CA ASP A 90 48.43 -24.16 2.32
C ASP A 90 49.54 -23.14 1.99
N ASP A 91 49.75 -22.25 3.00
CA ASP A 91 51.00 -21.68 3.53
C ASP A 91 51.97 -20.84 2.65
N PRO A 92 52.94 -20.08 3.24
CA PRO A 92 53.15 -19.74 4.66
C PRO A 92 53.41 -18.25 4.97
N ALA A 93 53.46 -18.00 6.29
CA ALA A 93 53.94 -16.82 7.01
C ALA A 93 55.19 -16.14 6.43
N SER A 94 55.22 -14.80 6.50
CA SER A 94 56.44 -13.99 6.48
C SER A 94 56.20 -12.66 7.22
N GLU A 95 56.67 -12.66 8.47
CA GLU A 95 57.46 -11.64 9.15
C GLU A 95 57.19 -10.14 8.88
N ASP A 96 56.77 -9.47 9.94
CA ASP A 96 56.88 -8.02 10.16
C ASP A 96 58.31 -7.48 9.93
N PRO A 97 58.40 -6.22 9.46
CA PRO A 97 59.25 -5.29 10.19
C PRO A 97 58.57 -3.96 10.50
N ALA A 98 58.75 -3.56 11.76
CA ALA A 98 58.43 -2.25 12.28
C ALA A 98 59.23 -1.11 11.60
N SER A 99 58.65 0.09 11.70
CA SER A 99 59.27 1.43 11.80
C SER A 99 58.90 2.39 10.66
N GLY A 100 58.45 3.59 11.05
CA GLY A 100 58.30 4.70 10.12
C GLY A 100 57.28 5.77 10.49
N ALA A 101 57.37 6.33 11.70
CA ALA A 101 56.66 7.55 12.04
C ALA A 101 57.19 8.72 11.18
N THR A 102 56.36 9.32 10.33
CA THR A 102 56.61 10.70 9.86
C THR A 102 55.32 11.46 9.59
N ARG A 103 55.21 12.60 10.28
CA ARG A 103 54.14 13.60 10.24
C ARG A 103 53.83 14.06 8.81
N ARG A 104 52.55 14.01 8.43
CA ARG A 104 51.97 15.00 7.51
C ARG A 104 50.47 15.18 7.77
N ARG A 105 50.14 15.75 8.93
CA ARG A 105 48.99 16.65 9.01
C ARG A 105 49.27 17.76 8.01
N TRP A 106 48.32 18.13 7.17
CA TRP A 106 48.06 19.46 6.62
C TRP A 106 46.92 19.33 5.61
N LEU A 107 45.85 20.10 5.87
CA LEU A 107 44.82 20.54 4.92
C LEU A 107 43.77 19.51 4.47
N ALA A 108 42.64 19.47 5.18
CA ALA A 108 41.31 19.55 4.56
C ALA A 108 40.19 19.72 5.61
N PRO A 109 39.76 20.95 5.91
CA PRO A 109 38.38 21.19 6.36
C PRO A 109 37.72 22.09 5.31
N LEU A 110 37.35 21.52 4.15
CA LEU A 110 36.67 22.28 3.09
C LEU A 110 35.87 21.36 2.13
N ALA A 111 35.32 20.26 2.63
CA ALA A 111 34.51 19.33 1.84
C ALA A 111 33.14 18.99 2.47
N ILE A 112 32.73 19.68 3.55
CA ILE A 112 31.42 19.45 4.19
C ILE A 112 30.37 20.47 3.73
N LEU A 113 30.75 21.63 3.18
CA LEU A 113 29.79 22.62 2.68
C LEU A 113 29.24 22.34 1.27
N ALA A 114 29.90 21.49 0.46
CA ALA A 114 29.45 21.17 -0.90
C ALA A 114 28.40 20.04 -0.92
N ALA A 115 28.37 19.17 0.09
CA ALA A 115 27.36 18.12 0.21
C ALA A 115 25.99 18.65 0.66
N LEU A 116 25.95 19.78 1.36
CA LEU A 116 24.69 20.42 1.79
C LEU A 116 23.96 21.19 0.68
N VAL A 117 24.61 21.48 -0.45
CA VAL A 117 23.98 22.16 -1.60
C VAL A 117 23.34 21.16 -2.57
N LEU A 118 23.80 19.90 -2.59
CA LEU A 118 23.23 18.85 -3.45
C LEU A 118 22.13 18.02 -2.75
N GLY A 119 21.95 18.19 -1.43
CA GLY A 119 20.88 17.55 -0.64
C GLY A 119 19.58 18.37 -0.52
N PHE A 120 19.47 19.51 -1.20
CA PHE A 120 18.31 20.42 -1.16
C PHE A 120 17.45 20.37 -2.44
N GLY A 121 17.46 19.22 -3.15
CA GLY A 121 16.80 19.06 -4.45
C GLY A 121 15.40 18.42 -4.44
N GLY A 122 14.87 17.99 -3.29
CA GLY A 122 13.65 17.16 -3.23
C GLY A 122 12.57 17.65 -2.27
N GLY A 123 12.53 18.95 -1.97
CA GLY A 123 11.62 19.50 -0.96
C GLY A 123 10.96 20.83 -1.35
N TRP A 124 10.81 21.10 -2.66
CA TRP A 124 9.92 22.18 -3.08
C TRP A 124 8.48 21.66 -3.06
N LEU A 125 7.93 21.64 -1.85
CA LEU A 125 6.50 21.62 -1.61
C LEU A 125 5.90 22.90 -2.24
N VAL A 126 5.55 22.82 -3.52
CA VAL A 126 4.60 23.74 -4.15
C VAL A 126 3.23 23.40 -3.60
N PHE A 127 3.00 23.80 -2.35
CA PHE A 127 1.66 23.96 -1.86
C PHE A 127 1.03 25.17 -2.56
N GLY A 128 0.14 24.88 -3.49
CA GLY A 128 -1.11 25.63 -3.62
C GLY A 128 -1.09 26.90 -4.45
N ARG A 129 -1.16 26.74 -5.77
CA ARG A 129 -2.15 27.46 -6.58
C ARG A 129 -2.77 26.44 -7.54
N GLY A 130 -4.09 26.50 -7.74
CA GLY A 130 -4.82 25.68 -8.73
C GLY A 130 -4.48 26.03 -10.18
N ASP A 131 -3.28 26.54 -10.42
CA ASP A 131 -2.73 26.75 -11.74
C ASP A 131 -2.24 25.38 -12.26
N PRO A 132 -2.44 25.08 -13.55
CA PRO A 132 -1.96 23.84 -14.12
C PRO A 132 -0.45 23.71 -13.90
N VAL A 133 -0.03 22.54 -13.40
CA VAL A 133 1.38 22.23 -13.19
C VAL A 133 2.11 22.45 -14.52
N PRO A 134 3.14 23.32 -14.57
CA PRO A 134 3.85 23.58 -15.81
C PRO A 134 4.49 22.27 -16.30
N MET A 135 4.05 21.81 -17.47
CA MET A 135 4.54 20.56 -18.06
C MET A 135 5.85 20.78 -18.81
N THR A 136 6.77 19.85 -18.66
CA THR A 136 7.96 19.73 -19.52
C THR A 136 7.59 19.29 -20.94
N ASP A 137 8.53 19.39 -21.88
CA ASP A 137 8.32 18.93 -23.27
C ASP A 137 7.95 17.44 -23.32
N ALA A 138 8.64 16.61 -22.55
CA ALA A 138 8.35 15.18 -22.44
C ALA A 138 6.94 14.93 -21.89
N GLN A 139 6.55 15.64 -20.83
CA GLN A 139 5.19 15.52 -20.28
C GLN A 139 4.12 15.97 -21.26
N ARG A 140 4.36 17.03 -22.05
CA ARG A 140 3.42 17.47 -23.09
C ARG A 140 3.28 16.42 -24.20
N GLU A 141 4.37 15.75 -24.54
CA GLU A 141 4.35 14.63 -25.48
C GLU A 141 3.55 13.44 -24.93
N SER A 142 3.83 13.01 -23.69
CA SER A 142 3.06 11.96 -23.00
C SER A 142 1.57 12.31 -22.90
N TRP A 143 1.24 13.55 -22.55
CA TRP A 143 -0.15 14.03 -22.53
C TRP A 143 -0.81 13.96 -23.92
N ALA A 144 -0.09 14.34 -24.98
CA ALA A 144 -0.60 14.23 -26.34
C ALA A 144 -0.79 12.78 -26.77
N GLN A 145 0.09 11.86 -26.37
CA GLN A 145 -0.04 10.42 -26.62
C GLN A 145 -1.25 9.83 -25.88
N LEU A 146 -1.42 10.13 -24.58
CA LEU A 146 -2.57 9.69 -23.79
C LEU A 146 -3.89 10.18 -24.38
N ARG A 147 -3.95 11.46 -24.76
CA ARG A 147 -5.14 12.03 -25.43
C ARG A 147 -5.37 11.42 -26.82
N GLY A 148 -4.29 11.13 -27.54
CA GLY A 148 -4.34 10.52 -28.87
C GLY A 148 -4.76 9.06 -28.88
N SER A 149 -4.69 8.35 -27.74
CA SER A 149 -5.08 6.93 -27.67
C SER A 149 -6.60 6.73 -27.77
N GLY A 150 -7.39 7.73 -27.37
CA GLY A 150 -8.85 7.66 -27.34
C GLY A 150 -9.40 6.76 -26.22
N ASP A 151 -8.55 6.31 -25.28
CA ASP A 151 -8.97 5.44 -24.18
C ASP A 151 -9.68 6.20 -23.05
N TYR A 152 -9.46 7.52 -22.97
CA TYR A 152 -9.90 8.39 -21.88
C TYR A 152 -10.91 9.42 -22.37
N ASP A 153 -11.76 9.88 -21.45
CA ASP A 153 -12.77 10.89 -21.76
C ASP A 153 -12.11 12.23 -22.15
N ASP A 154 -12.70 12.92 -23.12
CA ASP A 154 -12.18 14.18 -23.65
C ASP A 154 -11.97 15.23 -22.55
N GLY A 155 -10.73 15.68 -22.38
CA GLY A 155 -10.35 16.71 -21.40
C GLY A 155 -10.20 16.22 -19.97
N SER A 156 -10.31 14.92 -19.71
CA SER A 156 -10.16 14.35 -18.35
C SER A 156 -8.69 14.22 -17.89
N ILE A 157 -7.75 14.17 -18.83
CA ILE A 157 -6.34 13.88 -18.53
C ILE A 157 -5.66 15.10 -17.87
N GLN A 158 -5.22 14.92 -16.62
CA GLN A 158 -4.57 15.92 -15.79
C GLN A 158 -3.27 15.37 -15.19
N LEU A 159 -2.16 16.11 -15.30
CA LEU A 159 -0.93 15.78 -14.57
C LEU A 159 -1.12 16.07 -13.08
N LEU A 160 -0.91 15.06 -12.24
CA LEU A 160 -0.97 15.20 -10.78
C LEU A 160 0.40 15.53 -10.18
N GLY A 161 1.47 14.98 -10.76
CA GLY A 161 2.82 15.18 -10.28
C GLY A 161 3.84 14.32 -11.02
N ALA A 162 5.12 14.62 -10.79
CA ALA A 162 6.23 13.88 -11.35
C ALA A 162 7.29 13.67 -10.27
N GLU A 163 7.53 12.41 -9.91
CA GLU A 163 8.50 12.04 -8.87
C GLU A 163 9.10 10.68 -9.19
N LEU A 164 10.28 10.37 -8.64
CA LEU A 164 10.91 9.06 -8.76
C LEU A 164 11.09 8.57 -10.22
N GLY A 165 11.22 9.51 -11.16
CA GLY A 165 11.36 9.22 -12.59
C GLY A 165 10.06 8.76 -13.27
N ALA A 166 8.91 9.04 -12.66
CA ALA A 166 7.59 8.74 -13.19
C ALA A 166 6.69 9.98 -13.21
N ASP A 167 5.84 10.07 -14.23
CA ASP A 167 4.74 11.02 -14.29
C ASP A 167 3.44 10.31 -13.89
N ALA A 168 2.66 10.91 -12.99
CA ALA A 168 1.35 10.39 -12.63
C ALA A 168 0.24 11.31 -13.14
N TRP A 169 -0.72 10.69 -13.83
CA TRP A 169 -1.84 11.36 -14.46
C TRP A 169 -3.14 10.86 -13.87
N TYR A 170 -4.06 11.78 -13.63
CA TYR A 170 -5.47 11.48 -13.45
C TYR A 170 -6.14 11.47 -14.82
N ALA A 171 -7.07 10.55 -15.03
CA ALA A 171 -7.99 10.58 -16.15
C ALA A 171 -9.31 9.92 -15.78
N THR A 172 -10.31 10.05 -16.64
CA THR A 172 -11.56 9.28 -16.54
C THR A 172 -11.82 8.49 -17.81
N ARG A 173 -12.65 7.45 -17.71
CA ARG A 173 -13.11 6.66 -18.85
C ARG A 173 -14.60 6.38 -18.72
N GLN A 174 -15.22 6.05 -19.85
CA GLN A 174 -16.61 5.60 -19.93
C GLN A 174 -17.57 6.64 -19.33
N ASP A 175 -17.52 7.87 -19.84
CA ASP A 175 -18.38 8.97 -19.41
C ASP A 175 -18.27 9.24 -17.91
N GLU A 176 -17.03 9.32 -17.41
CA GLU A 176 -16.69 9.58 -16.01
C GLU A 176 -17.13 8.49 -15.00
N THR A 177 -17.48 7.29 -15.48
CA THR A 177 -17.85 6.18 -14.58
C THR A 177 -16.64 5.47 -13.97
N LEU A 178 -15.48 5.54 -14.64
CA LEU A 178 -14.20 5.06 -14.12
C LEU A 178 -13.27 6.23 -13.87
N GLU A 179 -12.63 6.26 -12.71
CA GLU A 179 -11.44 7.09 -12.49
C GLU A 179 -10.17 6.26 -12.68
N CYS A 180 -9.15 6.88 -13.26
CA CYS A 180 -7.89 6.25 -13.60
C CYS A 180 -6.70 7.01 -13.02
N LEU A 181 -5.75 6.27 -12.45
CA LEU A 181 -4.41 6.71 -12.13
C LEU A 181 -3.48 6.06 -13.14
N VAL A 182 -2.81 6.88 -13.95
CA VAL A 182 -1.94 6.43 -15.02
C VAL A 182 -0.51 6.81 -14.69
N LEU A 183 0.39 5.84 -14.64
CA LEU A 183 1.81 6.06 -14.45
C LEU A 183 2.54 5.98 -15.79
N THR A 184 3.34 6.98 -16.11
CA THR A 184 4.27 6.97 -17.24
C THR A 184 5.71 6.88 -16.70
N VAL A 185 6.44 5.83 -17.06
CA VAL A 185 7.84 5.61 -16.65
C VAL A 185 8.69 5.32 -17.88
N GLY A 186 9.45 6.33 -18.32
CA GLY A 186 10.11 6.29 -19.63
C GLY A 186 9.06 6.16 -20.74
N GLU A 187 9.17 5.11 -21.56
CA GLU A 187 8.23 4.81 -22.65
C GLU A 187 7.04 3.93 -22.21
N ARG A 188 7.00 3.48 -20.95
CA ARG A 188 5.95 2.60 -20.44
C ARG A 188 4.81 3.41 -19.82
N THR A 189 3.59 3.05 -20.17
CA THR A 189 2.36 3.60 -19.59
C THR A 189 1.58 2.50 -18.91
N VAL A 190 1.23 2.69 -17.62
CA VAL A 190 0.50 1.72 -16.80
C VAL A 190 -0.75 2.40 -16.22
N PRO A 191 -1.93 2.14 -16.80
CA PRO A 191 -3.19 2.64 -16.25
C PRO A 191 -3.77 1.66 -15.22
N THR A 192 -4.20 2.19 -14.07
CA THR A 192 -5.13 1.50 -13.16
C THR A 192 -6.42 2.30 -13.12
N CYS A 193 -7.56 1.64 -13.33
CA CYS A 193 -8.87 2.27 -13.31
C CYS A 193 -9.84 1.51 -12.42
N GLU A 194 -10.64 2.25 -11.66
CA GLU A 194 -11.68 1.69 -10.79
C GLU A 194 -12.98 2.50 -10.96
N PRO A 195 -14.15 1.90 -10.68
CA PRO A 195 -15.40 2.64 -10.61
C PRO A 195 -15.30 3.81 -9.64
N VAL A 196 -15.83 4.98 -10.03
CA VAL A 196 -15.92 6.13 -9.12
C VAL A 196 -16.83 5.74 -7.97
N SER A 197 -16.25 5.52 -6.78
CA SER A 197 -17.05 5.13 -5.62
C SER A 197 -17.87 6.32 -5.12
N ALA A 198 -19.18 6.12 -4.93
CA ALA A 198 -20.07 7.16 -4.39
C ALA A 198 -19.76 7.46 -2.91
N GLU A 199 -19.24 6.45 -2.22
CA GLU A 199 -18.73 6.46 -0.86
C GLU A 199 -17.22 6.24 -1.03
N GLY A 200 -16.37 7.22 -0.70
CA GLY A 200 -14.92 7.12 -0.91
C GLY A 200 -14.38 5.76 -0.44
N SER A 201 -13.43 5.17 -1.17
CA SER A 201 -13.00 3.77 -0.96
C SER A 201 -12.96 3.38 0.52
N ASP A 202 -13.61 2.27 0.89
CA ASP A 202 -13.68 1.80 2.30
C ASP A 202 -12.30 1.64 2.94
N THR A 203 -11.26 1.48 2.12
CA THR A 203 -9.85 1.36 2.51
C THR A 203 -9.19 2.70 2.89
N GLY A 204 -9.82 3.85 2.61
CA GLY A 204 -9.24 5.18 2.82
C GLY A 204 -7.99 5.51 1.99
N LEU A 205 -7.47 4.55 1.21
CA LEU A 205 -6.22 4.65 0.46
C LEU A 205 -6.41 5.03 -1.02
N GLY A 206 -7.66 5.20 -1.48
CA GLY A 206 -7.98 5.60 -2.85
C GLY A 206 -7.49 4.63 -3.92
N LEU A 207 -7.58 5.07 -5.18
CA LEU A 207 -7.08 4.35 -6.35
C LEU A 207 -5.55 4.25 -6.31
N HIS A 208 -4.99 3.06 -6.51
CA HIS A 208 -3.55 2.82 -6.47
C HIS A 208 -3.03 2.20 -7.77
N ALA A 209 -1.80 2.53 -8.15
CA ALA A 209 -1.12 1.99 -9.31
C ALA A 209 0.27 1.48 -8.91
N VAL A 210 0.65 0.31 -9.41
CA VAL A 210 1.95 -0.31 -9.13
C VAL A 210 2.62 -0.68 -10.44
N THR A 211 3.90 -0.35 -10.56
CA THR A 211 4.73 -0.81 -11.69
C THR A 211 6.14 -1.12 -11.24
N THR A 212 6.79 -2.09 -11.88
CA THR A 212 8.18 -2.42 -11.57
C THR A 212 9.15 -1.58 -12.41
N VAL A 213 10.09 -0.94 -11.74
CA VAL A 213 11.18 -0.17 -12.34
C VAL A 213 12.53 -0.81 -12.00
N LYS A 214 13.53 -0.58 -12.85
CA LYS A 214 14.91 -0.99 -12.56
C LYS A 214 15.72 0.24 -12.16
N ARG A 215 16.32 0.22 -10.97
CA ARG A 215 17.13 1.31 -10.44
C ARG A 215 18.39 0.73 -9.81
N ASP A 216 19.56 1.25 -10.18
CA ASP A 216 20.85 0.82 -9.65
C ASP A 216 21.10 -0.70 -9.73
N GLY A 217 20.51 -1.35 -10.73
CA GLY A 217 20.61 -2.81 -10.95
C GLY A 217 19.50 -3.63 -10.29
N GLU A 218 18.76 -3.04 -9.34
CA GLU A 218 17.70 -3.70 -8.58
C GLU A 218 16.32 -3.45 -9.20
N HIS A 219 15.40 -4.41 -9.02
CA HIS A 219 14.00 -4.26 -9.38
C HIS A 219 13.24 -3.72 -8.16
N LEU A 220 12.56 -2.58 -8.33
CA LEU A 220 11.74 -1.95 -7.29
C LEU A 220 10.32 -1.80 -7.82
N ASN A 221 9.33 -1.96 -6.94
CA ASN A 221 7.96 -1.58 -7.22
C ASN A 221 7.81 -0.08 -6.96
N LEU A 222 7.49 0.69 -8.01
CA LEU A 222 6.96 2.03 -7.86
C LEU A 222 5.47 1.91 -7.54
N TRP A 223 5.11 2.27 -6.32
CA TRP A 223 3.73 2.35 -5.87
C TRP A 223 3.28 3.81 -5.90
N ALA A 224 2.09 4.06 -6.42
CA ALA A 224 1.45 5.37 -6.41
C ALA A 224 0.01 5.25 -5.90
N SER A 225 -0.43 6.21 -5.10
CA SER A 225 -1.83 6.30 -4.63
C SER A 225 -2.39 7.69 -4.89
N LEU A 226 -3.62 7.70 -5.41
CA LEU A 226 -4.43 8.88 -5.60
C LEU A 226 -5.08 9.25 -4.27
N GLY A 227 -4.70 10.40 -3.74
CA GLY A 227 -5.29 10.99 -2.54
C GLY A 227 -5.98 12.31 -2.82
N ARG A 228 -6.52 12.90 -1.76
CA ARG A 228 -6.97 14.29 -1.74
C ARG A 228 -6.24 15.06 -0.65
N ASP A 229 -5.84 16.28 -0.95
CA ASP A 229 -5.25 17.18 0.05
C ASP A 229 -6.33 17.73 1.00
N VAL A 230 -5.92 18.54 1.98
CA VAL A 230 -6.83 19.17 2.96
C VAL A 230 -7.85 20.14 2.34
N ARG A 231 -7.69 20.49 1.06
CA ARG A 231 -8.62 21.33 0.28
C ARG A 231 -9.49 20.50 -0.67
N GLY A 232 -9.36 19.17 -0.65
CA GLY A 232 -10.06 18.24 -1.52
C GLY A 232 -9.48 18.13 -2.94
N GLU A 233 -8.35 18.78 -3.21
CA GLU A 233 -7.65 18.73 -4.49
C GLU A 233 -6.98 17.37 -4.64
N ARG A 234 -7.01 16.79 -5.86
CA ARG A 234 -6.36 15.50 -6.11
C ARG A 234 -4.85 15.65 -5.97
N THR A 235 -4.23 14.71 -5.29
CA THR A 235 -2.79 14.61 -5.15
C THR A 235 -2.36 13.16 -5.36
N VAL A 236 -1.08 12.94 -5.61
CA VAL A 236 -0.51 11.61 -5.75
C VAL A 236 0.63 11.45 -4.77
N LEU A 237 0.64 10.34 -4.04
CA LEU A 237 1.78 9.90 -3.26
C LEU A 237 2.51 8.82 -4.05
N MET A 238 3.81 8.98 -4.29
CA MET A 238 4.64 7.97 -4.95
C MET A 238 5.75 7.50 -4.02
N GLN A 239 6.03 6.20 -4.02
CA GLN A 239 7.14 5.63 -3.26
C GLN A 239 7.70 4.40 -3.96
N TYR A 240 8.98 4.13 -3.76
CA TYR A 240 9.52 2.82 -4.06
C TYR A 240 9.23 1.87 -2.91
N GLN A 241 8.91 0.65 -3.27
CA GLN A 241 8.90 -0.52 -2.41
C GLN A 241 9.84 -1.55 -3.04
N SER A 242 10.46 -2.40 -2.24
CA SER A 242 11.21 -3.53 -2.79
C SER A 242 10.27 -4.36 -3.67
N ALA A 243 10.75 -4.80 -4.85
CA ALA A 243 9.91 -5.63 -5.73
C ALA A 243 9.58 -6.99 -5.07
N THR A 244 10.50 -7.45 -4.22
CA THR A 244 10.33 -8.55 -3.29
C THR A 244 10.03 -7.97 -1.91
N TRP A 245 8.78 -8.05 -1.48
CA TRP A 245 8.45 -7.80 -0.07
C TRP A 245 9.16 -8.86 0.77
N ASP A 246 10.13 -8.44 1.58
CA ASP A 246 10.70 -9.28 2.62
C ASP A 246 10.03 -8.90 3.94
N TRP A 247 9.12 -9.77 4.40
CA TRP A 247 8.38 -9.55 5.64
C TRP A 247 9.33 -9.32 6.83
N ARG A 248 10.55 -9.83 6.78
CA ARG A 248 11.56 -9.66 7.84
C ARG A 248 11.88 -8.19 8.10
N SER A 249 11.76 -7.34 7.08
CA SER A 249 12.10 -5.92 7.16
C SER A 249 11.17 -5.09 8.06
N VAL A 250 9.99 -5.61 8.43
CA VAL A 250 9.06 -4.88 9.32
C VAL A 250 9.35 -5.09 10.81
N TYR A 251 10.21 -6.05 11.15
CA TYR A 251 10.51 -6.41 12.53
C TYR A 251 11.81 -5.77 13.01
N SER A 252 11.83 -5.36 14.28
CA SER A 252 13.05 -4.89 14.94
C SER A 252 14.07 -6.01 15.13
N GLU A 253 15.32 -5.65 15.46
CA GLU A 253 16.40 -6.61 15.74
C GLU A 253 16.02 -7.63 16.84
N THR A 254 15.18 -7.25 17.80
CA THR A 254 14.72 -8.11 18.89
C THR A 254 13.51 -8.97 18.53
N GLU A 255 12.64 -8.50 17.62
CA GLU A 255 11.45 -9.23 17.18
C GLU A 255 11.77 -10.23 16.07
N LEU A 256 12.73 -9.90 15.19
CA LEU A 256 13.03 -10.70 14.00
C LEU A 256 13.38 -12.16 14.32
N PRO A 257 14.25 -12.49 15.30
CA PRO A 257 14.52 -13.88 15.64
C PRO A 257 13.29 -14.65 16.11
N ILE A 258 12.33 -13.99 16.77
CA ILE A 258 11.07 -14.59 17.20
C ILE A 258 10.17 -14.85 15.98
N ALA A 259 10.07 -13.89 15.05
CA ALA A 259 9.30 -14.06 13.83
C ALA A 259 9.87 -15.19 12.95
N GLU A 260 11.20 -15.29 12.82
CA GLU A 260 11.87 -16.38 12.10
C GLU A 260 11.64 -17.74 12.75
N PHE A 261 11.65 -17.80 14.08
CA PHE A 261 11.27 -19.01 14.81
C PHE A 261 9.81 -19.41 14.54
N LEU A 262 8.87 -18.45 14.59
CA LEU A 262 7.47 -18.71 14.30
C LEU A 262 7.26 -19.15 12.84
N ASP A 263 7.97 -18.55 11.88
CA ASP A 263 7.97 -18.97 10.46
C ASP A 263 8.47 -20.41 10.30
N ALA A 264 9.59 -20.75 10.95
CA ALA A 264 10.10 -22.12 10.99
C ALA A 264 9.15 -23.11 11.68
N ALA A 265 8.32 -22.64 12.61
CA ALA A 265 7.28 -23.42 13.29
C ALA A 265 5.99 -23.59 12.44
N GLY A 266 5.90 -22.94 11.28
CA GLY A 266 4.81 -23.09 10.32
C GLY A 266 3.79 -21.95 10.29
N TYR A 267 4.05 -20.84 11.00
CA TYR A 267 3.25 -19.62 10.90
C TYR A 267 3.82 -18.73 9.80
N ASP A 268 3.13 -18.54 8.68
CA ASP A 268 3.63 -17.74 7.55
C ASP A 268 4.07 -16.35 8.03
N GLY A 269 5.37 -16.05 7.91
CA GLY A 269 5.93 -14.78 8.37
C GLY A 269 5.31 -13.53 7.72
N GLN A 270 4.71 -13.66 6.52
CA GLN A 270 3.95 -12.58 5.89
C GLN A 270 2.63 -12.26 6.60
N MET A 271 2.09 -13.23 7.33
CA MET A 271 0.82 -13.15 8.05
C MET A 271 1.01 -12.89 9.56
N LEU A 272 2.26 -12.79 10.02
CA LEU A 272 2.59 -12.40 11.38
C LEU A 272 2.48 -10.87 11.56
N GLN A 273 2.08 -10.47 12.76
CA GLN A 273 2.06 -9.08 13.19
C GLN A 273 2.30 -9.01 14.70
N VAL A 274 3.11 -8.05 15.16
CA VAL A 274 3.18 -7.70 16.59
C VAL A 274 1.99 -6.81 16.94
N MET A 275 1.13 -7.29 17.83
CA MET A 275 -0.08 -6.59 18.26
C MET A 275 0.18 -5.58 19.39
N GLY A 276 1.28 -5.77 20.12
CA GLY A 276 1.65 -4.99 21.29
C GLY A 276 2.58 -5.80 22.18
N TYR A 277 2.76 -5.29 23.40
CA TYR A 277 3.71 -5.84 24.35
C TYR A 277 3.07 -6.01 25.71
N ASP A 278 3.37 -7.14 26.36
CA ASP A 278 3.23 -7.30 27.80
C ASP A 278 4.63 -7.17 28.43
N GLY A 279 4.94 -5.97 28.95
CA GLY A 279 6.30 -5.65 29.39
C GLY A 279 7.27 -5.69 28.21
N ASP A 280 8.29 -6.53 28.28
CA ASP A 280 9.25 -6.76 27.18
C ASP A 280 8.85 -7.94 26.28
N THR A 281 7.70 -8.59 26.53
CA THR A 281 7.24 -9.75 25.77
C THR A 281 6.32 -9.30 24.63
N PRO A 282 6.70 -9.49 23.35
CA PRO A 282 5.83 -9.19 22.23
C PRO A 282 4.66 -10.19 22.16
N ILE A 283 3.46 -9.67 21.92
CA ILE A 283 2.25 -10.45 21.69
C ILE A 283 1.99 -10.47 20.18
N TRP A 284 2.04 -11.65 19.59
CA TRP A 284 1.94 -11.84 18.15
C TRP A 284 0.52 -12.23 17.76
N LEU A 285 0.14 -11.84 16.55
CA LEU A 285 -1.05 -12.32 15.85
C LEU A 285 -0.64 -12.88 14.51
N HIS A 286 -0.97 -14.14 14.26
CA HIS A 286 -0.92 -14.75 12.93
C HIS A 286 -2.31 -14.74 12.32
N GLN A 287 -2.48 -14.23 11.10
CA GLN A 287 -3.78 -14.10 10.43
C GLN A 287 -3.80 -14.82 9.08
N SER A 288 -4.38 -16.02 9.06
CA SER A 288 -4.53 -16.83 7.85
C SER A 288 -5.98 -17.29 7.67
N ASP A 289 -6.23 -18.58 7.45
CA ASP A 289 -7.58 -19.17 7.49
C ASP A 289 -8.23 -19.08 8.89
N ARG A 290 -7.39 -18.97 9.92
CA ARG A 290 -7.74 -18.65 11.30
C ARG A 290 -6.75 -17.66 11.89
N ALA A 291 -7.19 -16.95 12.94
CA ALA A 291 -6.33 -16.07 13.72
C ALA A 291 -5.72 -16.84 14.91
N CYS A 292 -4.46 -16.58 15.23
CA CYS A 292 -3.78 -17.13 16.39
C CYS A 292 -3.06 -16.05 17.18
N ILE A 293 -3.34 -15.95 18.49
CA ILE A 293 -2.52 -15.18 19.42
C ILE A 293 -1.35 -16.06 19.84
N LEU A 294 -0.12 -15.56 19.68
CA LEU A 294 1.10 -16.30 19.98
C LEU A 294 1.95 -15.51 20.97
N VAL A 295 2.58 -16.22 21.90
CA VAL A 295 3.60 -15.71 22.82
C VAL A 295 4.80 -16.61 22.64
N ALA A 296 5.92 -16.05 22.22
CA ALA A 296 7.11 -16.82 21.88
C ALA A 296 8.40 -16.05 22.20
N THR A 297 9.47 -16.81 22.36
CA THR A 297 10.86 -16.33 22.33
C THR A 297 11.48 -16.66 20.97
N ALA A 298 12.78 -16.40 20.80
CA ALA A 298 13.52 -16.74 19.59
C ALA A 298 13.70 -18.26 19.39
N ASP A 299 13.31 -19.07 20.37
CA ASP A 299 13.59 -20.50 20.42
C ASP A 299 12.43 -21.36 20.97
N GLU A 300 11.38 -20.74 21.50
CA GLU A 300 10.27 -21.44 22.13
C GLU A 300 8.91 -20.76 21.89
N LEU A 301 7.91 -21.57 21.55
CA LEU A 301 6.51 -21.15 21.58
C LEU A 301 5.98 -21.36 23.00
N ILE A 302 5.83 -20.27 23.76
CA ILE A 302 5.40 -20.30 25.16
C ILE A 302 3.91 -20.63 25.25
N ALA A 303 3.08 -19.97 24.42
CA ALA A 303 1.65 -20.16 24.45
C ALA A 303 0.97 -19.77 23.13
N GLU A 304 -0.15 -20.42 22.85
CA GLU A 304 -0.96 -20.19 21.66
C GLU A 304 -2.46 -20.31 21.99
N ALA A 305 -3.26 -19.44 21.36
CA ALA A 305 -4.70 -19.69 21.21
C ALA A 305 -5.15 -19.26 19.81
N CYS A 306 -5.84 -20.16 19.12
CA CYS A 306 -6.32 -19.91 17.76
C CYS A 306 -7.83 -20.03 17.64
N GLY A 307 -8.44 -19.20 16.79
CA GLY A 307 -9.87 -19.18 16.53
C GLY A 307 -10.26 -18.24 15.41
N GLN A 308 -11.55 -17.90 15.35
CA GLN A 308 -12.10 -16.95 14.38
C GLN A 308 -12.72 -15.78 15.15
N PRO A 309 -11.90 -14.81 15.59
CA PRO A 309 -12.44 -13.66 16.30
C PRO A 309 -13.36 -12.86 15.39
N THR A 310 -14.44 -12.33 15.96
CA THR A 310 -15.40 -11.44 15.29
C THR A 310 -15.45 -10.10 16.01
N ALA A 311 -16.33 -9.20 15.56
CA ALA A 311 -16.57 -7.93 16.25
C ALA A 311 -17.22 -8.08 17.63
N THR A 312 -17.78 -9.24 17.95
CA THR A 312 -18.47 -9.51 19.22
C THR A 312 -17.88 -10.67 20.01
N GLU A 313 -17.08 -11.51 19.37
CA GLU A 313 -16.48 -12.71 19.98
C GLU A 313 -14.96 -12.60 19.89
N PRO A 314 -14.27 -12.21 20.97
CA PRO A 314 -12.82 -12.09 20.94
C PRO A 314 -12.14 -13.46 20.99
N LEU A 315 -10.94 -13.52 20.41
CA LEU A 315 -9.99 -14.61 20.61
C LEU A 315 -9.23 -14.36 21.90
N GLY A 316 -9.25 -15.30 22.84
CA GLY A 316 -8.60 -15.16 24.15
C GLY A 316 -7.45 -16.15 24.33
N LEU A 317 -6.33 -15.69 24.89
CA LEU A 317 -5.21 -16.50 25.38
C LEU A 317 -5.00 -16.22 26.87
N VAL A 318 -5.10 -17.26 27.71
CA VAL A 318 -4.91 -17.15 29.16
C VAL A 318 -3.47 -17.54 29.51
N MET A 319 -2.78 -16.64 30.20
CA MET A 319 -1.43 -16.79 30.75
C MET A 319 -1.50 -16.82 32.29
N PRO A 320 -0.43 -17.23 32.99
CA PRO A 320 -0.44 -17.32 34.45
C PRO A 320 -0.78 -16.03 35.22
N HIS A 321 -0.53 -14.85 34.63
CA HIS A 321 -0.74 -13.53 35.26
C HIS A 321 -1.45 -12.52 34.35
N ALA A 322 -1.92 -12.96 33.20
CA ALA A 322 -2.57 -12.10 32.22
C ALA A 322 -3.51 -12.89 31.32
N THR A 323 -4.52 -12.23 30.77
CA THR A 323 -5.33 -12.71 29.65
C THR A 323 -5.19 -11.74 28.50
N TYR A 324 -4.82 -12.27 27.34
CA TYR A 324 -4.75 -11.52 26.10
C TYR A 324 -6.02 -11.77 25.31
N SER A 325 -6.65 -10.71 24.81
CA SER A 325 -7.91 -10.78 24.08
C SER A 325 -7.80 -9.96 22.81
N VAL A 326 -8.00 -10.58 21.65
CA VAL A 326 -7.99 -9.91 20.35
C VAL A 326 -9.39 -9.88 19.78
N LEU A 327 -9.87 -8.67 19.47
CA LEU A 327 -11.17 -8.42 18.86
C LEU A 327 -10.98 -7.85 17.45
N MET A 328 -11.75 -8.32 16.47
CA MET A 328 -11.71 -7.78 15.10
C MET A 328 -12.64 -6.58 15.00
N THR A 329 -12.09 -5.38 14.79
CA THR A 329 -12.90 -4.16 14.64
C THR A 329 -12.89 -3.70 13.20
N ASP A 330 -14.03 -3.75 12.52
CA ASP A 330 -14.18 -3.21 11.16
C ASP A 330 -14.47 -1.70 11.24
N PRO A 331 -13.72 -0.79 10.57
CA PRO A 331 -12.59 -1.01 9.64
C PRO A 331 -11.20 -0.84 10.30
N ARG A 332 -11.13 -0.78 11.63
CA ARG A 332 -9.91 -0.40 12.37
C ARG A 332 -8.89 -1.53 12.55
N GLY A 333 -9.22 -2.77 12.15
CA GLY A 333 -8.38 -3.95 12.29
C GLY A 333 -8.48 -4.63 13.66
N PRO A 334 -7.57 -5.58 13.96
CA PRO A 334 -7.54 -6.27 15.24
C PRO A 334 -7.11 -5.32 16.38
N VAL A 335 -7.72 -5.48 17.56
CA VAL A 335 -7.38 -4.74 18.78
C VAL A 335 -7.01 -5.72 19.87
N LEU A 336 -5.80 -5.59 20.40
CA LEU A 336 -5.32 -6.36 21.56
C LEU A 336 -5.72 -5.66 22.87
N THR A 337 -6.31 -6.42 23.78
CA THR A 337 -6.51 -6.05 25.18
C THR A 337 -5.70 -6.98 26.07
N VAL A 338 -4.87 -6.40 26.93
CA VAL A 338 -4.11 -7.13 27.95
C VAL A 338 -4.78 -6.92 29.31
N ILE A 339 -5.33 -7.97 29.87
CA ILE A 339 -5.97 -7.97 31.20
C ILE A 339 -5.01 -8.65 32.15
N ARG A 340 -4.33 -7.88 33.00
CA ARG A 340 -3.46 -8.45 34.04
C ARG A 340 -4.32 -8.86 35.22
N ASP A 341 -4.01 -10.02 35.79
CA ASP A 341 -4.47 -10.27 37.14
C ASP A 341 -3.90 -9.17 38.03
N ALA A 342 -4.70 -8.65 38.96
CA ALA A 342 -4.14 -7.84 40.00
C ALA A 342 -3.08 -8.73 40.66
N ALA A 343 -1.80 -8.35 40.56
CA ALA A 343 -0.82 -8.84 41.50
C ALA A 343 -1.49 -8.73 42.87
N GLU A 344 -1.43 -9.77 43.69
CA GLU A 344 -1.88 -9.66 45.07
C GLU A 344 -1.09 -8.50 45.68
N ALA A 345 -1.67 -7.30 45.61
CA ALA A 345 -1.11 -6.11 46.15
C ALA A 345 -1.01 -6.41 47.63
N THR A 346 0.21 -6.55 48.11
CA THR A 346 0.41 -6.72 49.54
C THR A 346 0.11 -5.36 50.13
N ILE A 347 -1.11 -5.19 50.64
CA ILE A 347 -1.49 -3.99 51.34
C ILE A 347 -0.78 -4.02 52.68
N ASP A 348 -0.03 -2.97 52.99
CA ASP A 348 0.52 -2.80 54.33
C ASP A 348 -0.64 -2.76 55.34
N ASP A 349 -0.77 -3.79 56.19
CA ASP A 349 -1.86 -3.87 57.18
C ASP A 349 -1.84 -2.71 58.20
N THR A 350 -0.75 -1.94 58.27
CA THR A 350 -0.57 -0.80 59.18
C THR A 350 -0.88 0.54 58.50
N THR A 351 -0.45 0.74 57.25
CA THR A 351 -0.63 2.04 56.55
C THR A 351 -1.78 2.04 55.54
N GLY A 352 -2.17 0.87 55.03
CA GLY A 352 -3.14 0.73 53.94
C GLY A 352 -2.57 1.04 52.56
N ASP A 353 -1.25 1.23 52.46
CA ASP A 353 -0.57 1.49 51.19
C ASP A 353 -0.29 0.17 50.45
N ILE A 354 -0.25 0.22 49.13
CA ILE A 354 0.20 -0.90 48.28
C ILE A 354 1.72 -0.98 48.39
N ILE A 355 2.26 -2.13 48.81
CA ILE A 355 3.69 -2.43 48.83
C ILE A 355 4.01 -3.26 47.57
N ASP A 356 4.91 -2.76 46.72
CA ASP A 356 5.50 -3.48 45.57
C ASP A 356 6.61 -4.45 46.01
#